data_AF-A0A3M8UH28-F1
#
_entry.id   AF-A0A3M8UH28-F1
#
_cell.length_a   1.000
_cell.length_b   1.000
_cell.length_c   1.000
_cell.angle_alpha   90.00
_cell.angle_beta   90.00
_cell.angle_gamma   90.00
#
_symmetry.space_group_name_H-M   'P 1'
#
loop_
_entity.id
_entity.type
_entity.pdbx_description
1 polymer ?
#
loop_
_entity_poly.entity_id
_entity_poly.type
_entity_poly.pdbx_seq_one_letter_code
_entity_poly.pdbx_strand_id
1 'polypeptide(L)'
;PLADGDSADALARRTARQLGTAVHAPVTVGASAPVAAPAAAPAEVAASYAEARRCLAALRVLGRAGEGAAAEDFGFLGLLLAGTRDGAPDGTRVRDFVTRTIGAVVEYDARRGTGLVRTLDAYFASGMSPARTKDELHVHVNTVAQRLERVGRLLGADWQSPARSLEIQLALRLHRLTGAVEHTPHPP
;
A
#
# COMPACT_ATOMS: atom_id res chain seq x y z
N PRO A 1 18.87 -11.04 -17.94
CA PRO A 1 19.28 -11.42 -16.57
C PRO A 1 18.69 -10.40 -15.58
N LEU A 2 18.46 -10.79 -14.32
CA LEU A 2 18.10 -9.85 -13.25
C LEU A 2 19.29 -8.91 -13.02
N ALA A 3 19.07 -7.60 -13.05
CA ALA A 3 20.09 -6.64 -12.65
C ALA A 3 19.92 -6.31 -11.16
N ASP A 4 21.03 -5.99 -10.47
CA ASP A 4 20.96 -5.51 -9.09
C ASP A 4 20.10 -4.23 -9.03
N GLY A 5 19.09 -4.25 -8.17
CA GLY A 5 18.13 -3.15 -8.01
C GLY A 5 16.88 -3.22 -8.89
N ASP A 6 16.71 -4.25 -9.74
CA ASP A 6 15.42 -4.48 -10.40
C ASP A 6 14.32 -4.76 -9.38
N SER A 7 13.26 -3.95 -9.38
CA SER A 7 12.05 -4.25 -8.62
C SER A 7 11.24 -5.38 -9.27
N ALA A 8 10.50 -6.12 -8.45
CA ALA A 8 9.72 -7.27 -8.92
C ALA A 8 8.66 -6.87 -9.98
N ASP A 9 8.05 -5.69 -9.83
CA ASP A 9 7.07 -5.17 -10.78
C ASP A 9 7.70 -4.79 -12.13
N ALA A 10 8.86 -4.14 -12.11
CA ALA A 10 9.57 -3.73 -13.32
C ALA A 10 9.99 -4.96 -14.14
N LEU A 11 10.51 -5.98 -13.46
CA LEU A 11 10.83 -7.26 -14.07
C LEU A 11 9.57 -7.92 -14.66
N ALA A 12 8.47 -8.00 -13.90
CA ALA A 12 7.25 -8.65 -14.37
C ALA A 12 6.75 -8.01 -15.67
N ARG A 13 6.66 -6.67 -15.71
CA ARG A 13 6.23 -5.92 -16.90
C ARG A 13 7.16 -6.16 -18.08
N ARG A 14 8.47 -6.15 -17.83
CA ARG A 14 9.48 -6.37 -18.88
C ARG A 14 9.36 -7.78 -19.45
N THR A 15 9.23 -8.80 -18.60
CA THR A 15 9.06 -10.20 -19.01
C THR A 15 7.76 -10.40 -19.78
N ALA A 16 6.64 -9.83 -19.33
CA ALA A 16 5.36 -9.89 -20.04
C ALA A 16 5.49 -9.34 -21.46
N ARG A 17 6.10 -8.15 -21.62
CA ARG A 17 6.35 -7.54 -22.93
C ARG A 17 7.26 -8.40 -23.82
N GLN A 18 8.40 -8.85 -23.29
CA GLN A 18 9.39 -9.60 -24.06
C GLN A 18 8.82 -10.94 -24.55
N LEU A 19 8.17 -11.70 -23.65
CA LEU A 19 7.54 -12.96 -24.02
C LEU A 19 6.38 -12.73 -24.98
N GLY A 20 5.55 -11.71 -24.75
CA GLY A 20 4.42 -11.40 -25.62
C GLY A 20 4.84 -11.08 -27.06
N THR A 21 5.95 -10.36 -27.24
CA THR A 21 6.56 -10.13 -28.55
C THR A 21 7.07 -11.43 -29.17
N ALA A 22 7.77 -12.27 -28.40
CA ALA A 22 8.37 -13.51 -28.89
C ALA A 22 7.34 -14.56 -29.31
N VAL A 23 6.19 -14.65 -28.62
CA VAL A 23 5.14 -15.63 -28.93
C VAL A 23 3.97 -15.06 -29.75
N HIS A 24 4.05 -13.78 -30.13
CA HIS A 24 2.99 -13.06 -30.85
C HIS A 24 1.60 -13.17 -30.20
N ALA A 25 1.54 -13.17 -28.87
CA ALA A 25 0.31 -13.27 -28.10
C ALA A 25 0.44 -12.58 -26.72
N PRO A 26 -0.65 -12.08 -26.11
CA PRO A 26 -0.58 -11.49 -24.78
C PRO A 26 -0.08 -12.49 -23.73
N VAL A 27 1.01 -12.14 -23.03
CA VAL A 27 1.56 -12.95 -21.93
C VAL A 27 1.36 -12.21 -20.63
N THR A 28 0.69 -12.86 -19.67
CA THR A 28 0.46 -12.29 -18.34
C THR A 28 1.48 -12.83 -17.35
N VAL A 29 2.13 -11.98 -16.57
CA VAL A 29 3.20 -12.37 -15.65
C VAL A 29 2.91 -11.88 -14.23
N GLY A 30 2.89 -12.80 -13.27
CA GLY A 30 2.92 -12.46 -11.84
C GLY A 30 4.33 -12.63 -11.30
N ALA A 31 4.78 -11.70 -10.45
CA ALA A 31 6.06 -11.78 -9.77
C ALA A 31 5.89 -11.66 -8.24
N SER A 32 6.95 -12.02 -7.51
CA SER A 32 7.08 -11.90 -6.07
C SER A 32 8.36 -11.17 -5.71
N ALA A 33 8.52 -10.85 -4.43
CA ALA A 33 9.80 -10.42 -3.89
C ALA A 33 10.93 -11.44 -4.19
N PRO A 34 12.18 -10.97 -4.37
CA PRO A 34 13.33 -11.84 -4.62
C PRO A 34 13.64 -12.72 -3.41
N VAL A 35 14.13 -13.95 -3.68
CA VAL A 35 14.64 -14.86 -2.66
C VAL A 35 16.17 -14.85 -2.78
N ALA A 36 16.87 -14.40 -1.73
CA ALA A 36 18.32 -14.17 -1.77
C ALA A 36 19.13 -15.48 -1.93
N ALA A 37 18.70 -16.55 -1.25
CA ALA A 37 19.38 -17.85 -1.26
C ALA A 37 18.39 -19.00 -1.57
N PRO A 38 17.89 -19.11 -2.81
CA PRO A 38 16.80 -20.03 -3.14
C PRO A 38 17.15 -21.50 -2.91
N ALA A 39 18.42 -21.88 -3.05
CA ALA A 39 18.89 -23.24 -2.75
C ALA A 39 18.91 -23.56 -1.25
N ALA A 40 19.11 -22.54 -0.41
CA ALA A 40 19.16 -22.69 1.05
C ALA A 40 17.79 -22.50 1.72
N ALA A 41 16.81 -21.93 1.01
CA ALA A 41 15.50 -21.57 1.55
C ALA A 41 14.33 -22.06 0.68
N PRO A 42 14.12 -23.38 0.54
CA PRO A 42 13.05 -23.94 -0.31
C PRO A 42 11.64 -23.51 0.12
N ALA A 43 11.41 -23.29 1.42
CA ALA A 43 10.14 -22.78 1.94
C ALA A 43 9.86 -21.35 1.46
N GLU A 44 10.87 -20.48 1.40
CA GLU A 44 10.74 -19.12 0.88
C GLU A 44 10.45 -19.14 -0.62
N VAL A 45 11.10 -20.04 -1.38
CA VAL A 45 10.80 -20.23 -2.80
C VAL A 45 9.33 -20.63 -3.01
N ALA A 46 8.82 -21.56 -2.19
CA ALA A 46 7.41 -21.97 -2.26
C ALA A 46 6.46 -20.80 -1.95
N ALA A 47 6.76 -20.02 -0.92
CA ALA A 47 5.97 -18.83 -0.56
C ALA A 47 5.97 -17.76 -1.66
N SER A 48 7.15 -17.44 -2.20
CA SER A 48 7.33 -16.50 -3.32
C SER A 48 6.60 -16.96 -4.58
N TYR A 49 6.66 -18.25 -4.92
CA TYR A 49 5.89 -18.80 -6.04
C TYR A 49 4.38 -18.68 -5.83
N ALA A 50 3.88 -18.94 -4.62
CA ALA A 50 2.46 -18.77 -4.30
C ALA A 50 2.02 -17.29 -4.42
N GLU A 51 2.84 -16.35 -3.97
CA GLU A 51 2.62 -14.91 -4.15
C GLU A 51 2.57 -14.51 -5.63
N ALA A 52 3.54 -14.95 -6.43
CA ALA A 52 3.57 -14.69 -7.88
C ALA A 52 2.31 -15.24 -8.57
N ARG A 53 1.86 -16.43 -8.18
CA ARG A 53 0.60 -17.02 -8.69
C ARG A 53 -0.64 -16.21 -8.29
N ARG A 54 -0.70 -15.67 -7.08
CA ARG A 54 -1.78 -14.79 -6.64
C ARG A 54 -1.80 -13.48 -7.44
N CYS A 55 -0.63 -12.88 -7.71
CA CYS A 55 -0.52 -11.69 -8.56
C CYS A 55 -0.99 -11.97 -10.00
N LEU A 56 -0.61 -13.12 -10.58
CA LEU A 56 -1.09 -13.55 -11.88
C LEU A 56 -2.63 -13.73 -11.91
N ALA A 57 -3.19 -14.36 -10.88
CA ALA A 57 -4.64 -14.52 -10.76
C ALA A 57 -5.35 -13.17 -10.64
N ALA A 58 -4.80 -12.23 -9.86
CA ALA A 58 -5.33 -10.89 -9.71
C ALA A 58 -5.37 -10.13 -11.05
N LEU A 59 -4.28 -10.19 -11.85
CA LEU A 59 -4.28 -9.59 -13.19
C LEU A 59 -5.43 -10.11 -14.06
N ARG A 60 -5.68 -11.43 -14.04
CA ARG A 60 -6.75 -12.03 -14.84
C ARG A 60 -8.14 -11.59 -14.38
N VAL A 61 -8.39 -11.60 -13.08
CA VAL A 61 -9.69 -11.19 -12.50
C VAL A 61 -9.97 -9.72 -12.78
N LEU A 62 -8.93 -8.88 -12.76
CA LEU A 62 -9.04 -7.44 -13.03
C LEU A 62 -9.07 -7.10 -14.53
N GLY A 63 -9.08 -8.11 -15.43
CA GLY A 63 -9.11 -7.88 -16.88
C GLY A 63 -7.80 -7.33 -17.46
N ARG A 64 -6.68 -7.44 -16.73
CA ARG A 64 -5.35 -6.96 -17.11
C ARG A 64 -4.49 -8.06 -17.74
N ALA A 65 -5.11 -8.88 -18.58
CA ALA A 65 -4.40 -9.93 -19.29
C ALA A 65 -3.38 -9.33 -20.28
N GLY A 66 -2.17 -9.90 -20.33
CA GLY A 66 -1.06 -9.39 -21.13
C GLY A 66 -0.12 -8.44 -20.38
N GLU A 67 -0.43 -8.11 -19.12
CA GLU A 67 0.43 -7.28 -18.27
C GLU A 67 1.32 -8.12 -17.34
N GLY A 68 2.34 -7.47 -16.79
CA GLY A 68 3.14 -8.00 -15.70
C GLY A 68 2.97 -7.18 -14.43
N ALA A 69 2.85 -7.84 -13.27
CA ALA A 69 2.73 -7.17 -11.98
C ALA A 69 3.30 -7.98 -10.81
N ALA A 70 3.71 -7.27 -9.77
CA ALA A 70 4.01 -7.80 -8.44
C ALA A 70 3.00 -7.29 -7.40
N ALA A 71 3.07 -7.78 -6.16
CA ALA A 71 2.11 -7.41 -5.11
C ALA A 71 2.00 -5.88 -4.92
N GLU A 72 3.10 -5.15 -5.06
CA GLU A 72 3.22 -3.70 -4.91
C GLU A 72 2.34 -2.91 -5.92
N ASP A 73 2.00 -3.51 -7.07
CA ASP A 73 1.16 -2.90 -8.11
C ASP A 73 -0.33 -2.86 -7.78
N PHE A 74 -0.75 -3.58 -6.75
CA PHE A 74 -2.17 -3.74 -6.41
C PHE A 74 -2.58 -2.89 -5.22
N GLY A 75 -1.74 -1.92 -4.81
CA GLY A 75 -2.07 -1.03 -3.70
C GLY A 75 -2.28 -1.81 -2.41
N PHE A 76 -3.43 -1.62 -1.75
CA PHE A 76 -3.75 -2.39 -0.53
C PHE A 76 -3.96 -3.89 -0.79
N LEU A 77 -4.49 -4.28 -1.98
CA LEU A 77 -4.68 -5.70 -2.31
C LEU A 77 -3.35 -6.43 -2.33
N GLY A 78 -2.25 -5.71 -2.61
CA GLY A 78 -0.89 -6.22 -2.49
C GLY A 78 -0.61 -6.87 -1.13
N LEU A 79 -1.12 -6.30 -0.03
CA LEU A 79 -0.96 -6.88 1.31
C LEU A 79 -1.62 -8.26 1.44
N LEU A 80 -2.76 -8.47 0.77
CA LEU A 80 -3.47 -9.75 0.75
C LEU A 80 -2.78 -10.77 -0.16
N LEU A 81 -2.23 -10.30 -1.29
CA LEU A 81 -1.56 -11.13 -2.29
C LEU A 81 -0.16 -11.59 -1.83
N ALA A 82 0.50 -10.80 -1.00
CA ALA A 82 1.83 -11.11 -0.51
C ALA A 82 1.86 -12.24 0.54
N GLY A 83 0.68 -12.62 1.06
CA GLY A 83 0.50 -13.73 2.01
C GLY A 83 0.97 -13.42 3.43
N THR A 84 0.57 -14.28 4.36
CA THR A 84 0.99 -14.25 5.76
C THR A 84 2.19 -15.17 5.96
N ARG A 85 3.28 -14.66 6.54
CA ARG A 85 4.33 -15.51 7.11
C ARG A 85 3.87 -15.85 8.53
N ASP A 86 3.78 -17.14 8.85
CA ASP A 86 3.35 -17.64 10.18
C ASP A 86 2.00 -17.10 10.69
N GLY A 87 1.02 -16.94 9.79
CA GLY A 87 -0.34 -16.48 10.14
C GLY A 87 -0.46 -14.99 10.46
N ALA A 88 0.65 -14.23 10.46
CA ALA A 88 0.65 -12.79 10.61
C ALA A 88 0.96 -12.09 9.26
N PRO A 89 0.40 -10.89 9.02
CA PRO A 89 0.86 -10.04 7.93
C PRO A 89 2.35 -9.75 8.11
N ASP A 90 3.13 -9.77 7.03
CA ASP A 90 4.53 -9.33 7.08
C ASP A 90 4.55 -7.86 7.53
N GLY A 91 5.01 -7.62 8.77
CA GLY A 91 5.03 -6.29 9.39
C GLY A 91 5.83 -5.27 8.58
N THR A 92 6.82 -5.74 7.79
CA THR A 92 7.58 -4.91 6.87
C THR A 92 6.68 -4.36 5.77
N ARG A 93 5.87 -5.23 5.13
CA ARG A 93 4.97 -4.83 4.04
C ARG A 93 3.84 -3.92 4.52
N VAL A 94 3.34 -4.14 5.73
CA VAL A 94 2.37 -3.24 6.38
C VAL A 94 2.99 -1.86 6.57
N ARG A 95 4.22 -1.78 7.09
CA ARG A 95 4.94 -0.52 7.27
C ARG A 95 5.20 0.19 5.94
N ASP A 96 5.58 -0.56 4.90
CA ASP A 96 5.81 0.00 3.57
C ASP A 96 4.53 0.56 2.95
N PHE A 97 3.40 -0.15 3.08
CA PHE A 97 2.10 0.34 2.65
C PHE A 97 1.68 1.63 3.38
N VAL A 98 1.81 1.67 4.71
CA VAL A 98 1.52 2.87 5.50
C VAL A 98 2.40 4.04 5.07
N THR A 99 3.71 3.80 4.96
CA THR A 99 4.69 4.83 4.57
C THR A 99 4.41 5.38 3.18
N ARG A 100 4.15 4.51 2.20
CA ARG A 100 3.82 4.92 0.83
C ARG A 100 2.49 5.68 0.73
N THR A 101 1.51 5.33 1.57
CA THR A 101 0.14 5.84 1.45
C THR A 101 -0.07 7.14 2.22
N ILE A 102 0.43 7.24 3.44
CA ILE A 102 0.22 8.41 4.32
C ILE A 102 1.50 8.96 4.95
N GLY A 103 2.67 8.38 4.64
CA GLY A 103 3.95 8.77 5.25
C GLY A 103 4.27 10.26 5.09
N ALA A 104 3.99 10.84 3.92
CA ALA A 104 4.17 12.27 3.68
C ALA A 104 3.33 13.16 4.62
N VAL A 105 2.12 12.71 5.00
CA VAL A 105 1.25 13.42 5.94
C VAL A 105 1.74 13.24 7.38
N VAL A 106 2.15 12.02 7.74
CA VAL A 106 2.71 11.71 9.07
C VAL A 106 3.99 12.52 9.32
N GLU A 107 4.92 12.55 8.35
CA GLU A 107 6.17 13.30 8.45
C GLU A 107 5.92 14.82 8.50
N TYR A 108 4.94 15.31 7.73
CA TYR A 108 4.56 16.72 7.78
C TYR A 108 4.00 17.10 9.16
N ASP A 109 3.12 16.28 9.72
CA ASP A 109 2.55 16.48 11.05
C ASP A 109 3.61 16.44 12.14
N ALA A 110 4.52 15.47 12.09
CA ALA A 110 5.61 15.36 13.06
C ALA A 110 6.51 16.61 13.07
N ARG A 111 6.76 17.22 11.90
CA ARG A 111 7.58 18.43 11.78
C ARG A 111 6.87 19.72 12.13
N ARG A 112 5.55 19.80 11.91
CA ARG A 112 4.80 21.08 11.98
C ARG A 112 3.68 21.12 13.01
N GLY A 113 3.35 20.00 13.65
CA GLY A 113 2.28 19.92 14.65
C GLY A 113 0.89 20.23 14.08
N THR A 114 0.64 19.94 12.81
CA THR A 114 -0.58 20.42 12.12
C THR A 114 -1.83 19.58 12.36
N GLY A 115 -1.71 18.35 12.86
CA GLY A 115 -2.84 17.46 13.14
C GLY A 115 -3.63 17.04 11.90
N LEU A 116 -2.98 16.93 10.74
CA LEU A 116 -3.54 16.44 9.49
C LEU A 116 -3.96 14.96 9.58
N VAL A 117 -3.19 14.08 10.22
CA VAL A 117 -3.55 12.66 10.42
C VAL A 117 -4.86 12.56 11.19
N ARG A 118 -4.96 13.28 12.32
CA ARG A 118 -6.20 13.38 13.12
C ARG A 118 -7.36 13.96 12.31
N THR A 119 -7.07 14.92 11.44
CA THR A 119 -8.08 15.53 10.57
C THR A 119 -8.61 14.54 9.54
N LEU A 120 -7.75 13.71 8.95
CA LEU A 120 -8.17 12.67 8.01
C LEU A 120 -9.01 11.60 8.69
N ASP A 121 -8.61 11.11 9.87
CA ASP A 121 -9.39 10.13 10.63
C ASP A 121 -10.82 10.66 10.91
N ALA A 122 -10.92 11.89 11.44
CA ALA A 122 -12.22 12.51 11.71
C ALA A 122 -13.02 12.77 10.43
N TYR A 123 -12.35 13.16 9.35
CA TYR A 123 -12.99 13.41 8.05
C TYR A 123 -13.63 12.16 7.47
N PHE A 124 -12.92 11.03 7.48
CA PHE A 124 -13.47 9.76 7.01
C PHE A 124 -14.56 9.22 7.95
N ALA A 125 -14.38 9.32 9.28
CA ALA A 125 -15.41 8.95 10.25
C ALA A 125 -16.70 9.78 10.08
N SER A 126 -16.55 11.05 9.67
CA SER A 126 -17.63 11.99 9.37
C SER A 126 -18.20 11.83 7.95
N GLY A 127 -18.00 10.68 7.31
CA GLY A 127 -18.48 10.39 5.95
C GLY A 127 -18.03 11.44 4.93
N MET A 128 -16.77 11.89 5.03
CA MET A 128 -16.14 12.84 4.12
C MET A 128 -16.83 14.23 4.08
N SER A 129 -17.47 14.65 5.17
CA SER A 129 -18.11 15.96 5.30
C SER A 129 -17.27 16.95 6.12
N PRO A 130 -16.74 18.04 5.53
CA PRO A 130 -15.98 19.04 6.28
C PRO A 130 -16.80 19.70 7.39
N ALA A 131 -18.12 19.85 7.18
CA ALA A 131 -19.01 20.42 8.17
C ALA A 131 -19.09 19.54 9.43
N ARG A 132 -19.32 18.22 9.27
CA ARG A 132 -19.34 17.29 10.41
C ARG A 132 -17.97 17.12 11.06
N THR A 133 -16.91 17.15 10.24
CA THR A 133 -15.52 17.06 10.71
C THR A 133 -15.15 18.24 11.62
N LYS A 134 -15.68 19.43 11.33
CA LYS A 134 -15.45 20.62 12.15
C LYS A 134 -15.97 20.41 13.58
N ASP A 135 -17.13 19.76 13.71
CA ASP A 135 -17.84 19.58 14.98
C ASP A 135 -17.09 18.52 15.81
N GLU A 136 -16.69 17.41 15.17
CA GLU A 136 -15.85 16.38 15.78
C GLU A 136 -14.52 16.93 16.29
N LEU A 137 -13.83 17.73 15.47
CA LEU A 137 -12.52 18.27 15.80
C LEU A 137 -12.58 19.53 16.67
N HIS A 138 -13.76 20.09 16.90
CA HIS A 138 -13.98 21.36 17.60
C HIS A 138 -13.14 22.50 17.00
N VAL A 139 -13.10 22.59 15.67
CA VAL A 139 -12.38 23.64 14.92
C VAL A 139 -13.30 24.33 13.92
N HIS A 140 -12.87 25.47 13.40
CA HIS A 140 -13.61 26.14 12.34
C HIS A 140 -13.59 25.33 11.03
N VAL A 141 -14.68 25.35 10.26
CA VAL A 141 -14.79 24.64 8.97
C VAL A 141 -13.70 25.04 7.99
N ASN A 142 -13.30 26.33 7.98
CA ASN A 142 -12.19 26.82 7.15
C ASN A 142 -10.86 26.15 7.53
N THR A 143 -10.63 25.87 8.81
CA THR A 143 -9.43 25.14 9.26
C THR A 143 -9.44 23.71 8.74
N VAL A 144 -10.60 23.03 8.76
CA VAL A 144 -10.75 21.70 8.15
C VAL A 144 -10.43 21.78 6.65
N ALA A 145 -11.05 22.72 5.93
CA ALA A 145 -10.83 22.89 4.49
C ALA A 145 -9.35 23.13 4.15
N GLN A 146 -8.67 24.02 4.88
CA GLN A 146 -7.23 24.30 4.70
C GLN A 146 -6.36 23.07 4.97
N ARG A 147 -6.69 22.28 5.99
CA ARG A 147 -5.97 21.04 6.31
C ARG A 147 -6.19 19.98 5.23
N LEU A 148 -7.40 19.82 4.72
CA LEU A 148 -7.70 18.89 3.63
C LEU A 148 -7.03 19.32 2.31
N GLU A 149 -6.97 20.62 2.03
CA GLU A 149 -6.22 21.15 0.88
C GLU A 149 -4.71 20.87 1.04
N ARG A 150 -4.17 21.00 2.25
CA ARG A 150 -2.78 20.61 2.54
C ARG A 150 -2.56 19.11 2.32
N VAL A 151 -3.49 18.26 2.76
CA VAL A 151 -3.44 16.82 2.49
C VAL A 151 -3.41 16.55 1.00
N GLY A 152 -4.27 17.21 0.21
CA GLY A 152 -4.27 17.06 -1.25
C GLY A 152 -2.94 17.45 -1.90
N ARG A 153 -2.25 18.47 -1.37
CA ARG A 153 -0.90 18.82 -1.81
C ARG A 153 0.17 17.78 -1.45
N LEU A 154 -0.03 17.01 -0.39
CA LEU A 154 0.92 15.98 0.06
C LEU A 154 0.66 14.62 -0.58
N LEU A 155 -0.60 14.26 -0.81
CA LEU A 155 -1.02 12.93 -1.27
C LEU A 155 -1.38 12.87 -2.76
N GLY A 156 -1.46 14.02 -3.43
CA GLY A 156 -1.92 14.14 -4.82
C GLY A 156 -3.39 14.55 -4.92
N ALA A 157 -3.76 15.12 -6.07
CA ALA A 157 -5.11 15.67 -6.30
C ALA A 157 -6.22 14.61 -6.30
N ASP A 158 -5.86 13.34 -6.55
CA ASP A 158 -6.77 12.19 -6.63
C ASP A 158 -6.97 11.47 -5.29
N TRP A 159 -6.45 12.01 -4.18
CA TRP A 159 -6.49 11.35 -2.86
C TRP A 159 -7.91 11.03 -2.36
N GLN A 160 -8.93 11.74 -2.85
CA GLN A 160 -10.35 11.50 -2.52
C GLN A 160 -11.05 10.52 -3.49
N SER A 161 -10.37 10.02 -4.51
CA SER A 161 -10.94 8.99 -5.38
C SER A 161 -11.35 7.75 -4.56
N PRO A 162 -12.38 6.98 -4.97
CA PRO A 162 -12.86 5.84 -4.17
C PRO A 162 -11.75 4.83 -3.81
N ALA A 163 -10.87 4.53 -4.77
CA ALA A 163 -9.74 3.62 -4.55
C ALA A 163 -8.72 4.20 -3.55
N ARG A 164 -8.27 5.45 -3.74
CA ARG A 164 -7.25 6.09 -2.89
C ARG A 164 -7.78 6.36 -1.48
N SER A 165 -9.02 6.82 -1.35
CA SER A 165 -9.63 7.09 -0.05
C SER A 165 -9.80 5.81 0.79
N LEU A 166 -10.05 4.66 0.17
CA LEU A 166 -10.04 3.36 0.85
C LEU A 166 -8.63 2.98 1.34
N GLU A 167 -7.62 3.14 0.50
CA GLU A 167 -6.22 2.87 0.88
C GLU A 167 -5.78 3.75 2.05
N ILE A 168 -6.10 5.05 2.01
CA ILE A 168 -5.76 5.99 3.07
C ILE A 168 -6.46 5.60 4.38
N GLN A 169 -7.75 5.27 4.34
CA GLN A 169 -8.48 4.80 5.53
C GLN A 169 -7.85 3.54 6.14
N LEU A 170 -7.43 2.59 5.31
CA LEU A 170 -6.76 1.39 5.78
C LEU A 170 -5.38 1.73 6.38
N ALA A 171 -4.61 2.60 5.72
CA ALA A 171 -3.31 3.02 6.19
C ALA A 171 -3.39 3.74 7.55
N LEU A 172 -4.40 4.59 7.76
CA LEU A 172 -4.66 5.25 9.04
C LEU A 172 -4.96 4.23 10.16
N ARG A 173 -5.77 3.20 9.88
CA ARG A 173 -6.06 2.12 10.84
C ARG A 173 -4.81 1.30 11.17
N LEU A 174 -4.04 0.92 10.16
CA LEU A 174 -2.79 0.16 10.33
C LEU A 174 -1.76 0.99 11.11
N HIS A 175 -1.62 2.27 10.81
CA HIS A 175 -0.71 3.17 11.53
C HIS A 175 -1.03 3.27 13.02
N ARG A 176 -2.32 3.34 13.38
CA ARG A 176 -2.76 3.32 14.79
C ARG A 176 -2.44 1.99 15.47
N LEU A 177 -2.64 0.87 14.78
CA LEU A 177 -2.32 -0.46 15.32
C LEU A 177 -0.81 -0.61 15.53
N THR A 178 0.02 -0.21 14.56
CA THR A 178 1.49 -0.31 14.71
C THR A 178 2.01 0.62 15.79
N GLY A 179 1.49 1.85 15.90
CA GLY A 179 1.87 2.79 16.97
C GLY A 179 1.42 2.34 18.37
N ALA A 180 0.28 1.64 18.46
CA ALA A 180 -0.18 1.05 19.73
C ALA A 180 0.67 -0.16 20.16
N VAL A 181 1.12 -0.98 19.21
CA VAL A 181 1.97 -2.15 19.49
C VAL A 181 3.37 -1.74 19.94
N GLU A 182 3.95 -0.67 19.35
CA GLU A 182 5.25 -0.12 19.75
C GLU A 182 5.23 0.57 21.14
N HIS A 183 4.04 0.92 21.66
CA HIS A 183 3.87 1.62 22.95
C HIS A 183 3.37 0.71 24.11
N THR A 184 3.48 -0.61 24.00
CA THR A 184 3.10 -1.51 25.11
C THR A 184 4.09 -1.32 26.28
N PRO A 185 3.68 -0.78 27.45
CA PRO A 185 4.56 -0.67 28.60
C PRO A 185 4.89 -2.06 29.12
N HIS A 186 6.17 -2.31 29.43
CA HIS A 186 6.59 -3.49 30.17
C HIS A 186 5.86 -3.51 31.53
N PRO A 187 5.20 -4.61 31.94
CA PRO A 187 4.57 -4.67 33.25
C PRO A 187 5.65 -4.60 34.35
N PRO A 188 5.28 -4.13 35.56
CA PRO A 188 6.21 -3.86 36.65
C PRO A 188 6.93 -5.11 37.18
#